data_AF-A0A925EM86-F1
#
_entry.id   AF-A0A925EM86-F1
#
_cell.length_a   1.000
_cell.length_b   1.000
_cell.length_c   1.000
_cell.angle_alpha   90.00
_cell.angle_beta   90.00
_cell.angle_gamma   90.00
#
_symmetry.space_group_name_H-M   'P 1'
#
loop_
_entity.id
_entity.type
_entity.pdbx_description
1 polymer ?
#
loop_
_entity_poly.entity_id
_entity_poly.type
_entity_poly.pdbx_seq_one_letter_code
_entity_poly.pdbx_strand_id
1 'polypeptide(L)'
;MKITTRERRDWTLLIFIIPIGIIFMLIAGQIAIRIVPEWSINAGMQSNLDPATAPKQQAGLVPVLPEILTPLGWFDTFLTPNSGSGDDIVFPPFIVFEPTATPSPTSSPTASPTITETATTPVTPSPTVVTTVPSATPTKKPPDEDDTPTPTIIVTATGTATPLPPIESTIDPSLTIAPPPAEIEIGTPDGDVGSIAPGTYIILNISGRPIVVTGSSETNYDFVYYESDTGGGNVLMDSVVLGISQLADGSIFYEVFNWGDNNRDTNTNVDTNDLPADLACTSSPPECDNRVIPATDLHPDSTGGTGILIDVDNAPSAPPAGSYDYIVVISPLSGAPDGSQIDSVEVTEVAPTP
;
A
#
# COMPACT_ATOMS: atom_id res chain seq x y z
N MET A 1 56.74 -39.73 -0.54
CA MET A 1 55.44 -39.75 0.16
C MET A 1 54.49 -40.66 -0.63
N LYS A 2 54.08 -41.80 -0.09
CA LYS A 2 53.19 -42.75 -0.80
C LYS A 2 51.75 -42.28 -0.61
N ILE A 3 51.19 -41.63 -1.62
CA ILE A 3 49.77 -41.23 -1.64
C ILE A 3 48.94 -42.50 -1.49
N THR A 4 48.02 -42.51 -0.52
CA THR A 4 47.19 -43.68 -0.25
C THR A 4 46.17 -43.87 -1.38
N THR A 5 45.75 -45.10 -1.66
CA THR A 5 44.83 -45.43 -2.76
C THR A 5 43.48 -44.71 -2.64
N ARG A 6 43.08 -44.31 -1.42
CA ARG A 6 41.87 -43.53 -1.16
C ARG A 6 42.03 -42.08 -1.59
N GLU A 7 43.16 -41.47 -1.28
CA GLU A 7 43.48 -40.08 -1.64
C GLU A 7 43.57 -39.89 -3.17
N ARG A 8 44.05 -40.91 -3.90
CA ARG A 8 43.98 -40.92 -5.37
C ARG A 8 42.55 -40.92 -5.90
N ARG A 9 41.64 -41.70 -5.29
CA ARG A 9 40.24 -41.82 -5.70
C ARG A 9 39.46 -40.53 -5.45
N ASP A 10 39.69 -39.90 -4.30
CA ASP A 10 39.00 -38.65 -3.95
C ASP A 10 39.45 -37.50 -4.85
N TRP A 11 40.74 -37.46 -5.20
CA TRP A 11 41.25 -36.54 -6.22
C TRP A 11 40.68 -36.79 -7.60
N THR A 12 40.51 -38.05 -8.04
CA THR A 12 39.83 -38.31 -9.33
C THR A 12 38.36 -37.90 -9.28
N LEU A 13 37.66 -38.13 -8.18
CA LEU A 13 36.25 -37.74 -8.06
C LEU A 13 36.10 -36.22 -8.17
N LEU A 14 36.93 -35.46 -7.46
CA LEU A 14 36.91 -34.00 -7.51
C LEU A 14 37.26 -33.45 -8.90
N ILE A 15 38.23 -34.05 -9.58
CA ILE A 15 38.65 -33.63 -10.93
C ILE A 15 37.59 -33.91 -12.00
N PHE A 16 36.69 -34.88 -11.79
CA PHE A 16 35.63 -35.20 -12.74
C PHE A 16 34.30 -34.50 -12.42
N ILE A 17 33.94 -34.38 -11.14
CA ILE A 17 32.61 -33.87 -10.76
C ILE A 17 32.49 -32.35 -10.94
N ILE A 18 33.55 -31.60 -10.65
CA ILE A 18 33.57 -30.14 -10.77
C ILE A 18 33.40 -29.69 -12.23
N PRO A 19 34.20 -30.16 -13.21
CA PRO A 19 34.02 -29.71 -14.59
C PRO A 19 32.69 -30.20 -15.19
N ILE A 20 32.20 -31.38 -14.80
CA ILE A 20 30.88 -31.88 -15.22
C ILE A 20 29.77 -30.96 -14.71
N GLY A 21 29.82 -30.53 -13.44
CA GLY A 21 28.84 -29.61 -12.87
C GLY A 21 28.82 -28.25 -13.58
N ILE A 22 30.00 -27.70 -13.90
CA ILE A 22 30.11 -26.43 -14.63
C ILE A 22 29.54 -26.56 -16.06
N ILE A 23 29.81 -27.67 -16.75
CA ILE A 23 29.26 -27.94 -18.09
C ILE A 23 27.73 -28.03 -18.04
N PHE A 24 27.15 -28.71 -17.04
CA PHE A 24 25.70 -28.79 -16.89
C PHE A 24 25.05 -27.43 -16.61
N MET A 25 25.66 -26.61 -15.76
CA MET A 25 25.20 -25.23 -15.51
C MET A 25 25.21 -24.38 -16.78
N LEU A 26 26.27 -24.48 -17.60
CA LEU A 26 26.36 -23.74 -18.86
C LEU A 26 25.31 -24.20 -19.88
N ILE A 27 25.07 -25.51 -20.00
CA ILE A 27 24.06 -26.05 -20.92
C ILE A 27 22.65 -25.63 -20.47
N ALA A 28 22.33 -25.75 -19.18
CA ALA A 28 21.04 -25.34 -18.64
C ALA A 28 20.79 -23.84 -18.83
N GLY A 29 21.81 -23.00 -18.57
CA GLY A 29 21.74 -21.56 -18.80
C GLY A 29 21.48 -21.20 -20.27
N GLN A 30 22.14 -21.89 -21.21
CA GLN A 30 21.93 -21.67 -22.65
C GLN A 30 20.53 -22.11 -23.13
N ILE A 31 19.94 -23.14 -22.51
CA ILE A 31 18.57 -23.56 -22.78
C ILE A 31 17.59 -22.52 -22.22
N ALA A 32 17.79 -22.08 -20.97
CA ALA A 32 16.91 -21.13 -20.31
C ALA A 32 16.81 -19.80 -21.07
N ILE A 33 17.93 -19.26 -21.57
CA ILE A 33 17.92 -17.99 -22.35
C ILE A 33 17.32 -18.13 -23.75
N ARG A 34 17.18 -19.35 -24.27
CA ARG A 34 16.57 -19.62 -25.59
C ARG A 34 15.09 -19.93 -25.52
N ILE A 35 14.55 -20.17 -24.33
CA ILE A 35 13.11 -20.21 -24.12
C ILE A 35 12.64 -18.75 -24.15
N VAL A 36 12.30 -18.29 -25.34
CA VAL A 36 11.63 -16.99 -25.52
C VAL A 36 10.33 -17.07 -24.72
N PRO A 37 10.02 -16.08 -23.86
CA PRO A 37 8.75 -16.04 -23.18
C PRO A 37 7.66 -15.67 -24.20
N GLU A 38 7.18 -16.64 -24.96
CA GLU A 38 5.91 -16.52 -25.70
C GLU A 38 4.75 -16.78 -24.72
N TRP A 39 4.56 -15.88 -23.76
CA TRP A 39 3.26 -15.77 -23.11
C TRP A 39 2.38 -14.90 -24.02
N SER A 40 1.55 -15.56 -24.82
CA SER A 40 0.46 -14.90 -25.54
C SER A 40 -0.77 -14.93 -24.65
N ILE A 41 -1.13 -13.81 -24.05
CA ILE A 41 -2.45 -13.66 -23.43
C ILE A 41 -3.45 -13.50 -24.59
N ASN A 42 -4.27 -14.53 -24.81
CA ASN A 42 -5.43 -14.41 -25.68
C ASN A 42 -6.48 -13.55 -24.95
N ALA A 43 -6.32 -12.23 -25.04
CA ALA A 43 -7.28 -11.26 -24.52
C ALA A 43 -8.52 -11.24 -25.42
N GLY A 44 -9.27 -12.35 -25.42
CA GLY A 44 -10.56 -12.48 -26.08
C GLY A 44 -11.66 -11.73 -25.34
N MET A 45 -11.52 -10.41 -25.17
CA MET A 45 -12.57 -9.53 -24.61
C MET A 45 -13.54 -9.03 -25.71
N GLN A 46 -13.70 -9.78 -26.80
CA GLN A 46 -14.46 -9.37 -28.00
C GLN A 46 -14.13 -7.96 -28.52
N SER A 47 -12.95 -7.45 -28.19
CA SER A 47 -12.47 -6.17 -28.68
C SER A 47 -11.94 -6.35 -30.09
N ASN A 48 -12.39 -5.52 -31.02
CA ASN A 48 -11.91 -5.51 -32.41
C ASN A 48 -10.51 -4.85 -32.54
N LEU A 49 -9.85 -4.57 -31.40
CA LEU A 49 -8.50 -4.03 -31.32
C LEU A 49 -7.49 -5.18 -31.40
N ASP A 50 -6.88 -5.36 -32.56
CA ASP A 50 -5.67 -6.18 -32.70
C ASP A 50 -4.44 -5.35 -32.26
N PRO A 51 -3.79 -5.70 -31.13
CA PRO A 51 -2.65 -4.95 -30.62
C PRO A 51 -1.42 -5.02 -31.55
N ALA A 52 -1.38 -5.97 -32.49
CA ALA A 52 -0.30 -6.07 -33.48
C ALA A 52 -0.45 -5.07 -34.64
N THR A 53 -1.67 -4.57 -34.89
CA THR A 53 -1.97 -3.63 -35.99
C THR A 53 -2.47 -2.26 -35.50
N ALA A 54 -2.70 -2.08 -34.20
CA ALA A 54 -3.09 -0.81 -33.62
C ALA A 54 -2.01 0.28 -33.83
N PRO A 55 -2.36 1.45 -34.36
CA PRO A 55 -1.42 2.55 -34.53
C PRO A 55 -0.94 3.02 -33.14
N LYS A 56 0.38 3.06 -32.93
CA LYS A 56 1.00 3.62 -31.73
C LYS A 56 0.69 5.13 -31.66
N GLN A 57 -0.39 5.48 -30.99
CA GLN A 57 -0.94 6.83 -30.98
C GLN A 57 -0.06 7.76 -30.12
N GLN A 58 0.49 8.81 -30.72
CA GLN A 58 1.23 9.85 -30.00
C GLN A 58 0.27 10.69 -29.16
N ALA A 59 0.66 10.98 -27.92
CA ALA A 59 -0.09 11.78 -26.97
C ALA A 59 -0.30 13.21 -27.48
N GLY A 60 -1.51 13.45 -27.98
CA GLY A 60 -2.05 14.76 -28.32
C GLY A 60 -3.57 14.67 -28.24
N LEU A 61 -4.23 15.81 -27.98
CA LEU A 61 -5.69 15.93 -27.86
C LEU A 61 -6.36 15.62 -29.21
N VAL A 62 -6.51 14.34 -29.53
CA VAL A 62 -7.25 13.82 -30.67
C VAL A 62 -8.61 13.34 -30.15
N PRO A 63 -9.73 13.66 -30.84
CA PRO A 63 -11.04 13.14 -30.46
C PRO A 63 -11.02 11.61 -30.42
N VAL A 64 -11.58 11.05 -29.35
CA VAL A 64 -11.63 9.61 -29.08
C VAL A 64 -12.27 8.91 -30.28
N LEU A 65 -11.53 8.00 -30.93
CA LEU A 65 -12.07 7.22 -32.03
C LEU A 65 -13.17 6.28 -31.50
N PRO A 66 -14.31 6.12 -32.21
CA PRO A 66 -15.40 5.25 -31.77
C PRO A 66 -14.99 3.79 -31.54
N GLU A 67 -13.88 3.36 -32.15
CA GLU A 67 -13.31 2.01 -32.05
C GLU A 67 -12.66 1.70 -30.70
N ILE A 68 -12.42 2.72 -29.87
CA ILE A 68 -11.82 2.60 -28.52
C ILE A 68 -12.92 2.53 -27.44
N LEU A 69 -14.17 2.82 -27.79
CA LEU A 69 -15.29 2.66 -26.88
C LEU A 69 -15.62 1.17 -26.78
N THR A 70 -15.42 0.61 -25.59
CA THR A 70 -16.00 -0.70 -25.25
C THR A 70 -17.50 -0.63 -25.53
N PRO A 71 -18.05 -1.49 -26.40
CA PRO A 71 -19.49 -1.53 -26.60
C PRO A 71 -20.14 -1.81 -25.24
N LEU A 72 -21.16 -1.03 -24.90
CA LEU A 72 -21.90 -1.25 -23.66
C LEU A 72 -22.45 -2.68 -23.70
N GLY A 73 -22.16 -3.50 -22.69
CA GLY A 73 -22.48 -4.94 -22.69
C GLY A 73 -23.97 -5.27 -22.84
N TRP A 74 -24.86 -4.27 -22.79
CA TRP A 74 -26.29 -4.41 -23.05
C TRP A 74 -26.70 -4.14 -24.51
N PHE A 75 -25.80 -3.67 -25.38
CA PHE A 75 -26.12 -3.30 -26.76
C PHE A 75 -26.66 -4.48 -27.58
N ASP A 76 -26.20 -5.70 -27.29
CA ASP A 76 -26.70 -6.93 -27.92
C ASP A 76 -27.93 -7.54 -27.21
N THR A 77 -28.37 -6.96 -26.10
CA THR A 77 -29.51 -7.48 -25.29
C THR A 77 -30.82 -6.72 -25.52
N PHE A 78 -30.80 -5.61 -26.27
CA PHE A 78 -32.03 -4.98 -26.71
C PHE A 78 -32.43 -5.51 -28.09
N LEU A 79 -33.54 -6.27 -28.09
CA LEU A 79 -34.41 -6.61 -29.23
C LEU A 79 -34.37 -8.04 -29.79
N THR A 80 -34.45 -9.05 -28.93
CA THR A 80 -35.34 -10.19 -29.24
C THR A 80 -36.27 -10.52 -28.07
N PRO A 81 -37.34 -9.72 -27.82
CA PRO A 81 -38.54 -10.37 -27.31
C PRO A 81 -39.03 -11.28 -28.42
N ASN A 82 -39.19 -12.56 -28.09
CA ASN A 82 -39.78 -13.60 -28.92
C ASN A 82 -41.12 -13.08 -29.50
N SER A 83 -41.12 -12.50 -30.69
CA SER A 83 -42.31 -11.86 -31.30
C SER A 83 -43.10 -12.87 -32.13
N GLY A 84 -43.77 -13.77 -31.42
CA GLY A 84 -44.83 -14.62 -31.98
C GLY A 84 -46.18 -13.92 -32.17
N SER A 85 -46.29 -12.60 -32.00
CA SER A 85 -47.55 -11.89 -32.17
C SER A 85 -47.38 -10.39 -32.45
N GLY A 86 -47.23 -10.04 -33.73
CA GLY A 86 -48.20 -9.19 -34.44
C GLY A 86 -48.47 -7.73 -34.06
N ASP A 87 -47.70 -7.06 -33.20
CA ASP A 87 -47.89 -5.63 -32.95
C ASP A 87 -46.67 -4.78 -33.34
N ASP A 88 -46.91 -3.81 -34.23
CA ASP A 88 -45.94 -2.88 -34.82
C ASP A 88 -45.29 -1.97 -33.77
N ILE A 89 -43.95 -2.02 -33.68
CA ILE A 89 -43.15 -1.08 -32.90
C ILE A 89 -42.66 0.04 -33.83
N VAL A 90 -43.19 1.25 -33.63
CA VAL A 90 -42.80 2.48 -34.36
C VAL A 90 -41.57 3.10 -33.68
N PHE A 91 -40.46 3.20 -34.42
CA PHE A 91 -39.24 3.89 -33.99
C PHE A 91 -39.20 5.35 -34.47
N PRO A 92 -38.64 6.31 -33.69
CA PRO A 92 -38.40 7.67 -34.17
C PRO A 92 -37.19 7.74 -35.13
N PRO A 93 -37.11 8.75 -36.03
CA PRO A 93 -36.07 8.83 -37.05
C PRO A 93 -34.71 9.23 -36.45
N PHE A 94 -33.67 8.47 -36.80
CA PHE A 94 -32.27 8.79 -36.50
C PHE A 94 -31.68 9.71 -37.58
N ILE A 95 -30.88 10.70 -37.17
CA ILE A 95 -30.14 11.62 -38.03
C ILE A 95 -28.83 10.95 -38.44
N VAL A 96 -28.59 10.79 -39.75
CA VAL A 96 -27.35 10.24 -40.32
C VAL A 96 -26.44 11.38 -40.73
N PHE A 97 -25.20 11.41 -40.23
CA PHE A 97 -24.15 12.31 -40.69
C PHE A 97 -23.18 11.55 -41.61
N GLU A 98 -22.99 12.03 -42.84
CA GLU A 98 -22.01 11.48 -43.79
C GLU A 98 -20.59 12.02 -43.50
N PRO A 99 -19.53 11.19 -43.50
CA PRO A 99 -18.17 11.65 -43.24
C PRO A 99 -17.54 12.33 -44.46
N THR A 100 -16.92 13.49 -44.23
CA THR A 100 -16.24 14.32 -45.23
C THR A 100 -14.73 14.03 -45.28
N ALA A 101 -14.27 13.77 -46.51
CA ALA A 101 -12.92 13.87 -47.13
C ALA A 101 -11.62 13.75 -46.28
N THR A 102 -10.82 12.75 -46.65
CA THR A 102 -9.43 12.46 -46.26
C THR A 102 -8.41 13.46 -46.84
N PRO A 103 -7.48 14.03 -46.03
CA PRO A 103 -6.29 14.70 -46.56
C PRO A 103 -5.06 13.77 -46.68
N SER A 104 -4.28 14.02 -47.73
CA SER A 104 -3.04 13.33 -48.16
C SER A 104 -1.84 13.58 -47.21
N PRO A 105 -0.89 12.63 -47.06
CA PRO A 105 0.23 12.80 -46.13
C PRO A 105 1.35 13.67 -46.70
N THR A 106 1.93 14.52 -45.84
CA THR A 106 3.19 15.26 -46.08
C THR A 106 4.28 14.64 -45.21
N SER A 107 5.43 14.29 -45.82
CA SER A 107 6.62 13.75 -45.14
C SER A 107 7.45 14.84 -44.46
N SER A 108 7.90 14.64 -43.21
CA SER A 108 8.93 15.45 -42.56
C SER A 108 9.68 14.65 -41.46
N PRO A 109 10.94 14.99 -41.09
CA PRO A 109 11.96 14.02 -40.72
C PRO A 109 12.12 13.74 -39.22
N THR A 110 12.72 12.58 -38.98
CA THR A 110 13.17 12.01 -37.70
C THR A 110 14.17 12.89 -36.95
N ALA A 111 13.87 13.19 -35.69
CA ALA A 111 14.86 13.56 -34.68
C ALA A 111 14.67 12.69 -33.43
N SER A 112 15.75 12.04 -33.02
CA SER A 112 15.85 11.17 -31.84
C SER A 112 16.04 12.02 -30.59
N PRO A 113 15.20 11.91 -29.54
CA PRO A 113 15.52 12.52 -28.26
C PRO A 113 16.38 11.57 -27.42
N THR A 114 17.55 12.07 -27.00
CA THR A 114 18.33 11.53 -25.89
C THR A 114 17.66 11.99 -24.59
N ILE A 115 17.33 11.07 -23.70
CA ILE A 115 16.79 11.39 -22.37
C ILE A 115 17.97 11.69 -21.44
N THR A 116 18.02 12.91 -20.92
CA THR A 116 18.94 13.32 -19.85
C THR A 116 18.12 13.41 -18.56
N GLU A 117 18.39 12.51 -17.61
CA GLU A 117 17.83 12.60 -16.25
C GLU A 117 18.39 13.85 -15.57
N THR A 118 17.50 14.74 -15.13
CA THR A 118 17.84 15.89 -14.30
C THR A 118 17.45 15.56 -12.88
N ALA A 119 18.44 15.28 -12.02
CA ALA A 119 18.23 15.20 -10.58
C ALA A 119 17.89 16.59 -10.04
N THR A 120 16.64 16.82 -9.66
CA THR A 120 16.21 18.02 -8.93
C THR A 120 16.54 17.85 -7.45
N THR A 121 17.49 18.63 -6.96
CA THR A 121 17.72 18.81 -5.52
C THR A 121 16.53 19.53 -4.88
N PRO A 122 16.06 19.09 -3.70
CA PRO A 122 14.95 19.74 -3.00
C PRO A 122 15.39 21.13 -2.53
N VAL A 123 14.68 22.15 -3.00
CA VAL A 123 14.81 23.53 -2.51
C VAL A 123 14.05 23.67 -1.21
N THR A 124 14.77 23.86 -0.10
CA THR A 124 14.19 24.21 1.20
C THR A 124 13.55 25.61 1.12
N PRO A 125 12.23 25.76 1.32
CA PRO A 125 11.60 27.07 1.33
C PRO A 125 12.03 27.88 2.57
N SER A 126 12.35 29.15 2.36
CA SER A 126 12.68 30.10 3.43
C SER A 126 11.40 30.56 4.14
N PRO A 127 11.34 30.61 5.49
CA PRO A 127 10.13 31.00 6.20
C PRO A 127 9.76 32.46 5.92
N THR A 128 8.50 32.70 5.53
CA THR A 128 7.95 34.05 5.38
C THR A 128 7.52 34.56 6.77
N VAL A 129 8.22 35.57 7.29
CA VAL A 129 7.90 36.19 8.59
C VAL A 129 6.80 37.24 8.38
N VAL A 130 5.61 36.98 8.94
CA VAL A 130 4.52 37.97 9.00
C VAL A 130 4.53 38.63 10.38
N THR A 131 4.88 39.92 10.43
CA THR A 131 4.87 40.70 11.67
C THR A 131 3.47 41.22 11.95
N THR A 132 2.72 40.61 12.87
CA THR A 132 1.48 41.19 13.41
C THR A 132 1.78 41.97 14.69
N VAL A 133 1.44 43.27 14.70
CA VAL A 133 1.58 44.12 15.88
C VAL A 133 0.39 43.86 16.83
N PRO A 134 0.60 43.40 18.07
CA PRO A 134 -0.52 43.21 19.00
C PRO A 134 -1.13 44.56 19.40
N SER A 135 -2.46 44.65 19.40
CA SER A 135 -3.21 45.76 19.96
C SER A 135 -3.26 45.61 21.48
N ALA A 136 -2.65 46.53 22.22
CA ALA A 136 -2.65 46.49 23.68
C ALA A 136 -4.06 46.77 24.24
N THR A 137 -4.64 45.80 24.95
CA THR A 137 -5.86 46.01 25.75
C THR A 137 -5.47 46.67 27.06
N PRO A 138 -5.97 47.88 27.40
CA PRO A 138 -5.61 48.57 28.63
C PRO A 138 -6.29 47.90 29.84
N THR A 139 -5.52 47.15 30.62
CA THR A 139 -5.95 46.68 31.95
C THR A 139 -5.66 47.77 32.98
N LYS A 140 -6.71 48.20 33.69
CA LYS A 140 -6.64 49.28 34.68
C LYS A 140 -5.97 48.79 35.99
N LYS A 141 -4.68 49.09 36.18
CA LYS A 141 -3.93 48.86 37.44
C LYS A 141 -4.07 50.08 38.37
N PRO A 142 -4.08 49.93 39.71
CA PRO A 142 -4.13 51.04 40.67
C PRO A 142 -2.91 51.97 40.57
N PRO A 143 -3.05 53.26 40.95
CA PRO A 143 -2.06 54.29 40.70
C PRO A 143 -1.00 54.29 41.81
N ASP A 144 0.13 53.62 41.63
CA ASP A 144 1.35 54.04 42.37
C ASP A 144 2.71 53.54 41.87
N GLU A 145 2.84 52.95 40.67
CA GLU A 145 4.18 52.63 40.15
C GLU A 145 4.32 52.96 38.66
N ASP A 146 5.41 53.66 38.34
CA ASP A 146 5.85 54.14 37.03
C ASP A 146 6.35 52.95 36.18
N ASP A 147 5.43 52.10 35.76
CA ASP A 147 5.70 51.00 34.83
C ASP A 147 5.68 51.53 33.40
N THR A 148 6.86 51.84 32.84
CA THR A 148 7.00 52.11 31.40
C THR A 148 6.68 50.80 30.63
N PRO A 149 5.61 50.74 29.81
CA PRO A 149 5.27 49.52 29.09
C PRO A 149 6.34 49.27 28.02
N THR A 150 7.18 48.26 28.24
CA THR A 150 8.08 47.76 27.19
C THR A 150 7.25 46.89 26.25
N PRO A 151 7.10 47.22 24.96
CA PRO A 151 6.36 46.37 24.03
C PRO A 151 7.14 45.07 23.81
N THR A 152 6.61 43.97 24.35
CA THR A 152 7.11 42.62 24.04
C THR A 152 6.62 42.24 22.65
N ILE A 153 7.53 42.20 21.67
CA ILE A 153 7.23 41.68 20.33
C ILE A 153 7.18 40.15 20.44
N ILE A 154 5.99 39.57 20.40
CA ILE A 154 5.81 38.13 20.27
C ILE A 154 5.86 37.80 18.77
N VAL A 155 6.98 37.24 18.32
CA VAL A 155 7.10 36.71 16.96
C VAL A 155 6.52 35.30 16.97
N THR A 156 5.25 35.15 16.62
CA THR A 156 4.66 33.84 16.37
C THR A 156 5.01 33.44 14.94
N ALA A 157 6.00 32.58 14.79
CA ALA A 157 6.32 31.98 13.50
C ALA A 157 5.26 30.93 13.16
N THR A 158 4.23 31.31 12.39
CA THR A 158 3.30 30.35 11.79
C THR A 158 3.96 29.78 10.53
N GLY A 159 4.84 28.80 10.72
CA GLY A 159 5.33 27.99 9.60
C GLY A 159 4.22 27.05 9.17
N THR A 160 3.61 27.28 7.99
CA THR A 160 2.79 26.26 7.35
C THR A 160 3.74 25.16 6.89
N ALA A 161 3.75 24.03 7.59
CA ALA A 161 4.48 22.86 7.14
C ALA A 161 3.97 22.50 5.73
N THR A 162 4.88 22.42 4.76
CA THR A 162 4.54 21.88 3.45
C THR A 162 4.35 20.38 3.65
N PRO A 163 3.21 19.78 3.27
CA PRO A 163 3.01 18.35 3.42
C PRO A 163 4.12 17.62 2.65
N LEU A 164 4.73 16.62 3.28
CA LEU A 164 5.65 15.73 2.58
C LEU A 164 4.87 14.97 1.50
N PRO A 165 5.51 14.62 0.37
CA PRO A 165 4.87 13.78 -0.62
C PRO A 165 4.55 12.40 -0.01
N PRO A 166 3.45 11.74 -0.46
CA PRO A 166 3.14 10.37 -0.09
C PRO A 166 4.30 9.41 -0.40
N ILE A 167 4.52 8.44 0.48
CA ILE A 167 5.55 7.42 0.35
C ILE A 167 4.86 6.11 0.00
N GLU A 168 4.93 5.73 -1.28
CA GLU A 168 4.48 4.43 -1.75
C GLU A 168 5.49 3.34 -1.40
N SER A 169 4.97 2.21 -0.94
CA SER A 169 5.71 0.98 -0.69
C SER A 169 5.38 -0.06 -1.75
N THR A 170 6.34 -0.95 -2.01
CA THR A 170 6.19 -2.10 -2.90
C THR A 170 6.50 -3.37 -2.13
N ILE A 171 5.81 -4.47 -2.46
CA ILE A 171 6.08 -5.78 -1.85
C ILE A 171 7.54 -6.18 -2.09
N ASP A 172 8.23 -6.62 -1.03
CA ASP A 172 9.57 -7.20 -1.16
C ASP A 172 9.49 -8.47 -2.03
N PRO A 173 10.25 -8.56 -3.13
CA PRO A 173 10.20 -9.70 -4.05
C PRO A 173 10.63 -11.05 -3.44
N SER A 174 11.20 -11.05 -2.24
CA SER A 174 11.49 -12.27 -1.48
C SER A 174 10.27 -12.83 -0.74
N LEU A 175 9.22 -12.03 -0.56
CA LEU A 175 7.97 -12.47 0.07
C LEU A 175 7.13 -13.28 -0.91
N THR A 176 6.39 -14.24 -0.35
CA THR A 176 5.46 -15.08 -1.13
C THR A 176 4.02 -14.69 -0.78
N ILE A 177 3.19 -14.45 -1.79
CA ILE A 177 1.76 -14.25 -1.57
C ILE A 177 1.11 -15.56 -1.10
N ALA A 178 0.27 -15.46 -0.07
CA ALA A 178 -0.55 -16.54 0.43
C ALA A 178 -2.04 -16.16 0.38
N PRO A 179 -2.96 -17.13 0.22
CA PRO A 179 -4.37 -16.86 0.45
C PRO A 179 -4.60 -16.50 1.93
N PRO A 180 -5.49 -15.55 2.25
CA PRO A 180 -5.91 -15.32 3.63
C PRO A 180 -6.40 -16.64 4.28
N PRO A 181 -5.91 -16.99 5.48
CA PRO A 181 -6.50 -18.04 6.30
C PRO A 181 -8.01 -17.82 6.46
N ALA A 182 -8.78 -18.91 6.54
CA ALA A 182 -10.25 -18.82 6.62
C ALA A 182 -10.72 -18.33 7.99
N GLU A 183 -9.85 -18.45 8.99
CA GLU A 183 -10.01 -18.00 10.36
C GLU A 183 -9.86 -16.48 10.48
N ILE A 184 -9.15 -15.80 9.56
CA ILE A 184 -9.03 -14.34 9.62
C ILE A 184 -10.31 -13.70 9.08
N GLU A 185 -11.06 -13.03 9.96
CA GLU A 185 -12.33 -12.38 9.61
C GLU A 185 -12.21 -10.87 9.34
N ILE A 186 -13.17 -10.33 8.57
CA ILE A 186 -13.38 -8.88 8.43
C ILE A 186 -14.58 -8.50 9.29
N GLY A 187 -14.33 -7.86 10.43
CA GLY A 187 -15.33 -7.55 11.44
C GLY A 187 -14.78 -7.65 12.85
N THR A 188 -15.68 -7.84 13.81
CA THR A 188 -15.36 -8.05 15.23
C THR A 188 -14.67 -9.41 15.43
N PRO A 189 -13.77 -9.55 16.41
CA PRO A 189 -13.10 -10.81 16.66
C PRO A 189 -14.04 -11.87 17.20
N ASP A 190 -13.80 -13.11 16.79
CA ASP A 190 -14.57 -14.29 17.15
C ASP A 190 -13.77 -15.29 18.01
N GLY A 191 -12.47 -15.06 18.19
CA GLY A 191 -11.54 -15.89 18.93
C GLY A 191 -10.90 -17.01 18.11
N ASP A 192 -11.26 -17.16 16.83
CA ASP A 192 -10.63 -18.11 15.90
C ASP A 192 -9.42 -17.42 15.23
N VAL A 193 -8.22 -17.83 15.61
CA VAL A 193 -6.98 -17.19 15.17
C VAL A 193 -6.41 -17.87 13.92
N GLY A 194 -6.21 -17.09 12.86
CA GLY A 194 -5.45 -17.47 11.67
C GLY A 194 -3.96 -17.14 11.79
N SER A 195 -3.10 -17.94 11.19
CA SER A 195 -1.65 -17.73 11.19
C SER A 195 -1.13 -17.45 9.78
N ILE A 196 -0.31 -16.40 9.66
CA ILE A 196 0.43 -16.05 8.45
C ILE A 196 1.87 -16.52 8.63
N ALA A 197 2.35 -17.38 7.74
CA ALA A 197 3.71 -17.90 7.82
C ALA A 197 4.77 -16.79 7.62
N PRO A 198 5.92 -16.85 8.32
CA PRO A 198 7.00 -15.89 8.11
C PRO A 198 7.45 -15.82 6.65
N GLY A 199 7.71 -14.60 6.17
CA GLY A 199 8.11 -14.34 4.79
C GLY A 199 6.97 -14.48 3.78
N THR A 200 5.73 -14.44 4.25
CA THR A 200 4.54 -14.39 3.40
C THR A 200 3.74 -13.13 3.65
N TYR A 201 2.84 -12.82 2.73
CA TYR A 201 1.86 -11.77 2.90
C TYR A 201 0.51 -12.22 2.37
N ILE A 202 -0.55 -11.65 2.94
CA ILE A 202 -1.93 -11.85 2.48
C ILE A 202 -2.55 -10.50 2.13
N ILE A 203 -3.65 -10.55 1.39
CA ILE A 203 -4.43 -9.37 1.03
C ILE A 203 -5.86 -9.60 1.49
N LEU A 204 -6.32 -8.74 2.38
CA LEU A 204 -7.68 -8.73 2.88
C LEU A 204 -8.53 -7.80 2.02
N ASN A 205 -9.62 -8.31 1.45
CA ASN A 205 -10.57 -7.50 0.70
C ASN A 205 -11.62 -6.92 1.65
N ILE A 206 -11.57 -5.60 1.81
CA ILE A 206 -12.46 -4.81 2.67
C ILE A 206 -13.41 -3.94 1.85
N SER A 207 -13.62 -4.21 0.55
CA SER A 207 -14.45 -3.37 -0.33
C SER A 207 -15.90 -3.19 0.14
N GLY A 208 -16.38 -4.00 1.09
CA GLY A 208 -17.68 -3.81 1.74
C GLY A 208 -17.72 -2.63 2.72
N ARG A 209 -16.58 -2.26 3.31
CA ARG A 209 -16.36 -1.15 4.23
C ARG A 209 -14.91 -0.65 4.03
N PRO A 210 -14.63 0.11 2.95
CA PRO A 210 -13.27 0.52 2.66
C PRO A 210 -12.77 1.55 3.68
N ILE A 211 -11.45 1.60 3.87
CA ILE A 211 -10.80 2.66 4.64
C ILE A 211 -10.85 3.96 3.83
N VAL A 212 -11.17 5.08 4.47
CA VAL A 212 -11.33 6.38 3.82
C VAL A 212 -10.34 7.37 4.41
N VAL A 213 -9.26 7.61 3.67
CA VAL A 213 -8.25 8.61 4.03
C VAL A 213 -8.80 9.99 3.70
N THR A 214 -8.98 10.83 4.71
CA THR A 214 -9.48 12.21 4.57
C THR A 214 -8.39 13.26 4.77
N GLY A 215 -7.22 12.83 5.28
CA GLY A 215 -6.02 13.63 5.56
C GLY A 215 -5.84 13.94 7.04
N SER A 216 -4.61 14.35 7.41
CA SER A 216 -4.10 14.46 8.78
C SER A 216 -4.79 15.45 9.75
N SER A 217 -5.94 16.02 9.38
CA SER A 217 -6.79 16.82 10.28
C SER A 217 -7.82 15.98 11.01
N GLU A 218 -8.09 14.79 10.47
CA GLU A 218 -8.80 13.70 11.12
C GLU A 218 -7.92 13.20 12.29
N THR A 219 -8.54 12.68 13.35
CA THR A 219 -7.80 12.19 14.53
C THR A 219 -8.36 10.88 15.06
N ASN A 220 -9.39 10.35 14.39
CA ASN A 220 -9.91 9.04 14.73
C ASN A 220 -8.95 7.99 14.19
N TYR A 221 -9.08 6.79 14.72
CA TYR A 221 -8.49 5.61 14.13
C TYR A 221 -9.45 5.06 13.07
N ASP A 222 -8.91 4.61 11.94
CA ASP A 222 -9.67 4.13 10.79
C ASP A 222 -10.06 2.65 10.92
N PHE A 223 -9.24 1.86 11.61
CA PHE A 223 -9.50 0.43 11.81
C PHE A 223 -8.83 -0.14 13.06
N VAL A 224 -9.28 -1.34 13.43
CA VAL A 224 -8.76 -2.13 14.55
C VAL A 224 -8.16 -3.42 14.01
N TYR A 225 -6.93 -3.71 14.41
CA TYR A 225 -6.24 -4.97 14.16
C TYR A 225 -6.32 -5.84 15.42
N TYR A 226 -6.92 -7.03 15.30
CA TYR A 226 -7.04 -7.99 16.39
C TYR A 226 -6.08 -9.15 16.20
N GLU A 227 -5.23 -9.33 17.19
CA GLU A 227 -4.23 -10.39 17.24
C GLU A 227 -4.62 -11.43 18.30
N SER A 228 -3.90 -12.56 18.33
CA SER A 228 -4.15 -13.63 19.28
C SER A 228 -4.13 -13.14 20.75
N ASP A 229 -5.27 -13.24 21.43
CA ASP A 229 -5.37 -13.06 22.89
C ASP A 229 -4.70 -14.25 23.60
N THR A 230 -3.83 -13.94 24.56
CA THR A 230 -3.21 -14.94 25.46
C THR A 230 -4.06 -15.30 26.67
N GLY A 231 -5.24 -14.69 26.78
CA GLY A 231 -6.14 -14.77 27.89
C GLY A 231 -6.00 -13.58 28.82
N GLY A 232 -7.15 -13.05 29.24
CA GLY A 232 -7.21 -11.86 30.10
C GLY A 232 -7.12 -10.54 29.32
N GLY A 233 -7.29 -10.58 27.99
CA GLY A 233 -7.29 -9.40 27.11
C GLY A 233 -5.89 -8.89 26.80
N ASN A 234 -4.84 -9.70 26.99
CA ASN A 234 -3.48 -9.31 26.64
C ASN A 234 -3.12 -9.95 25.30
N VAL A 235 -2.45 -9.18 24.46
CA VAL A 235 -2.01 -9.63 23.14
C VAL A 235 -0.51 -9.91 23.18
N LEU A 236 -0.06 -10.93 22.44
CA LEU A 236 1.36 -11.09 22.08
C LEU A 236 1.58 -10.51 20.70
N MET A 237 2.18 -9.32 20.66
CA MET A 237 2.44 -8.60 19.42
C MET A 237 3.59 -9.22 18.65
N ASP A 238 3.23 -9.93 17.58
CA ASP A 238 4.12 -10.51 16.58
C ASP A 238 4.69 -9.41 15.67
N SER A 239 5.80 -9.71 15.00
CA SER A 239 6.26 -8.83 13.94
C SER A 239 5.27 -8.83 12.76
N VAL A 240 4.78 -7.65 12.39
CA VAL A 240 3.78 -7.48 11.34
C VAL A 240 3.93 -6.11 10.68
N VAL A 241 3.72 -6.06 9.37
CA VAL A 241 3.58 -4.79 8.63
C VAL A 241 2.18 -4.74 8.04
N LEU A 242 1.50 -3.63 8.28
CA LEU A 242 0.17 -3.36 7.74
C LEU A 242 0.26 -2.24 6.71
N GLY A 243 -0.44 -2.42 5.60
CA GLY A 243 -0.55 -1.44 4.54
C GLY A 243 -1.95 -1.35 3.98
N ILE A 244 -2.28 -0.20 3.37
CA ILE A 244 -3.53 -0.02 2.63
C ILE A 244 -3.26 0.08 1.13
N SER A 245 -4.14 -0.48 0.31
CA SER A 245 -4.00 -0.46 -1.14
C SER A 245 -5.34 -0.28 -1.86
N GLN A 246 -5.26 0.32 -3.04
CA GLN A 246 -6.36 0.37 -4.01
C GLN A 246 -6.28 -0.79 -5.03
N LEU A 247 -5.18 -1.55 -5.01
CA LEU A 247 -4.91 -2.63 -5.95
C LEU A 247 -5.21 -3.97 -5.29
N ALA A 248 -5.99 -4.81 -5.98
CA ALA A 248 -6.37 -6.13 -5.50
C ALA A 248 -5.19 -7.09 -5.31
N ASP A 249 -4.03 -6.80 -5.91
CA ASP A 249 -2.81 -7.56 -5.79
C ASP A 249 -1.83 -7.01 -4.73
N GLY A 250 -2.18 -5.90 -4.08
CA GLY A 250 -1.35 -5.26 -3.05
C GLY A 250 0.03 -4.84 -3.54
N SER A 251 0.27 -4.80 -4.86
CA SER A 251 1.61 -4.60 -5.44
C SER A 251 2.21 -3.23 -5.08
N ILE A 252 1.35 -2.24 -4.91
CA ILE A 252 1.65 -0.90 -4.38
C ILE A 252 0.72 -0.68 -3.19
N PHE A 253 1.28 -0.25 -2.07
CA PHE A 253 0.53 0.05 -0.86
C PHE A 253 1.17 1.23 -0.11
N TYR A 254 0.44 1.80 0.83
CA TYR A 254 1.01 2.75 1.79
C TYR A 254 1.14 2.03 3.13
N GLU A 255 2.36 1.97 3.68
CA GLU A 255 2.62 1.38 4.99
C GLU A 255 1.98 2.26 6.08
N VAL A 256 1.12 1.67 6.89
CA VAL A 256 0.39 2.39 7.94
C VAL A 256 0.83 1.99 9.33
N PHE A 257 1.46 0.83 9.50
CA PHE A 257 1.91 0.36 10.81
C PHE A 257 2.97 -0.73 10.62
N ASN A 258 4.01 -0.72 11.46
CA ASN A 258 5.15 -1.63 11.30
C ASN A 258 5.71 -2.04 12.66
N TRP A 259 5.18 -3.14 13.19
CA TRP A 259 5.72 -3.74 14.39
C TRP A 259 6.91 -4.64 14.08
N GLY A 260 8.11 -4.24 14.51
CA GLY A 260 9.33 -5.04 14.34
C GLY A 260 10.53 -4.28 13.80
N ASP A 261 10.32 -3.08 13.25
CA ASP A 261 11.40 -2.28 12.69
C ASP A 261 12.18 -1.49 13.76
N ASN A 262 11.69 -1.49 15.01
CA ASN A 262 12.20 -0.72 16.13
C ASN A 262 12.12 0.78 15.86
N ASN A 263 11.02 1.24 15.27
CA ASN A 263 10.68 2.64 15.15
C ASN A 263 9.26 2.84 15.69
N ARG A 264 9.15 3.63 16.75
CA ARG A 264 7.87 3.94 17.37
C ARG A 264 6.86 4.46 16.34
N ASP A 265 5.79 3.70 16.16
CA ASP A 265 4.58 4.13 15.46
C ASP A 265 3.83 5.18 16.29
N THR A 266 3.45 6.31 15.68
CA THR A 266 2.77 7.43 16.36
C THR A 266 1.29 7.54 16.05
N ASN A 267 0.78 6.65 15.22
CA ASN A 267 -0.57 6.62 14.67
C ASN A 267 -1.33 5.38 15.17
N THR A 268 -1.04 4.95 16.39
CA THR A 268 -1.69 3.82 17.06
C THR A 268 -1.97 4.16 18.53
N ASN A 269 -2.84 3.39 19.19
CA ASN A 269 -3.03 3.44 20.64
C ASN A 269 -1.90 2.74 21.43
N VAL A 270 -1.08 1.93 20.78
CA VAL A 270 0.02 1.20 21.43
C VAL A 270 1.32 2.00 21.34
N ASP A 271 1.72 2.64 22.42
CA ASP A 271 2.99 3.39 22.50
C ASP A 271 4.06 2.62 23.27
N THR A 272 5.14 2.25 22.58
CA THR A 272 6.27 1.52 23.18
C THR A 272 6.99 2.24 24.32
N ASN A 273 6.80 3.55 24.50
CA ASN A 273 7.31 4.29 25.67
C ASN A 273 6.46 4.10 26.92
N ASP A 274 5.16 3.86 26.76
CA ASP A 274 4.20 3.72 27.86
C ASP A 274 4.06 2.25 28.29
N LEU A 275 4.41 1.32 27.39
CA LEU A 275 4.39 -0.10 27.68
C LEU A 275 5.38 -0.48 28.79
N PRO A 276 5.02 -1.41 29.69
CA PRO A 276 5.93 -1.98 30.67
C PRO A 276 7.20 -2.54 30.01
N ALA A 277 8.33 -2.45 30.72
CA ALA A 277 9.58 -3.04 30.26
C ALA A 277 9.41 -4.55 30.09
N ASP A 278 9.67 -5.04 28.89
CA ASP A 278 9.69 -6.47 28.59
C ASP A 278 11.14 -6.96 28.58
N LEU A 279 11.45 -7.89 29.49
CA LEU A 279 12.80 -8.44 29.63
C LEU A 279 13.20 -9.37 28.47
N ALA A 280 12.23 -9.88 27.70
CA ALA A 280 12.49 -10.60 26.45
C ALA A 280 12.85 -9.63 25.31
N CYS A 281 12.45 -8.36 25.45
CA CYS A 281 12.58 -7.32 24.46
C CYS A 281 13.81 -6.43 24.73
N THR A 282 14.99 -6.86 24.27
CA THR A 282 16.23 -6.11 24.52
C THR A 282 16.49 -4.95 23.55
N SER A 283 15.67 -4.79 22.50
CA SER A 283 15.80 -3.69 21.52
C SER A 283 15.20 -2.37 22.04
N SER A 284 15.53 -1.26 21.38
CA SER A 284 15.05 0.08 21.76
C SER A 284 14.81 0.93 20.49
N PRO A 285 13.59 1.42 20.23
CA PRO A 285 12.34 1.12 20.94
C PRO A 285 12.00 -0.39 20.85
N PRO A 286 11.33 -0.92 21.88
CA PRO A 286 11.21 -2.36 22.04
C PRO A 286 9.97 -2.90 21.29
N GLU A 287 10.03 -2.99 19.96
CA GLU A 287 9.03 -3.66 19.10
C GLU A 287 9.52 -5.05 18.72
N CYS A 288 9.89 -5.83 19.73
CA CYS A 288 10.22 -7.22 19.48
C CYS A 288 8.96 -8.02 19.18
N ASP A 289 9.21 -9.14 18.52
CA ASP A 289 8.25 -10.19 18.32
C ASP A 289 7.77 -10.82 19.63
N ASN A 290 6.52 -11.29 19.66
CA ASN A 290 5.85 -11.85 20.83
C ASN A 290 5.86 -10.90 22.04
N ARG A 291 5.80 -9.58 21.84
CA ARG A 291 5.77 -8.64 22.96
C ARG A 291 4.40 -8.63 23.61
N VAL A 292 4.35 -8.80 24.93
CA VAL A 292 3.09 -8.67 25.67
C VAL A 292 2.61 -7.21 25.67
N ILE A 293 1.42 -6.97 25.13
CA ILE A 293 0.69 -5.71 25.23
C ILE A 293 -0.42 -5.87 26.28
N PRO A 294 -0.39 -5.09 27.38
CA PRO A 294 -1.43 -5.17 28.41
C PRO A 294 -2.81 -4.75 27.88
N ALA A 295 -3.86 -5.42 28.36
CA ALA A 295 -5.25 -5.09 28.04
C ALA A 295 -5.63 -3.61 28.27
N THR A 296 -4.93 -2.93 29.18
CA THR A 296 -5.15 -1.50 29.49
C THR A 296 -4.72 -0.56 28.39
N ASP A 297 -3.81 -1.00 27.52
CA ASP A 297 -3.27 -0.23 26.40
C ASP A 297 -3.97 -0.58 25.08
N LEU A 298 -4.86 -1.58 25.10
CA LEU A 298 -5.59 -2.07 23.94
C LEU A 298 -7.03 -1.54 23.89
N HIS A 299 -7.60 -1.52 22.70
CA HIS A 299 -9.01 -1.18 22.49
C HIS A 299 -9.90 -2.37 22.80
N PRO A 300 -10.83 -2.27 23.77
CA PRO A 300 -11.76 -3.34 24.07
C PRO A 300 -12.85 -3.40 23.00
N ASP A 301 -13.18 -4.59 22.53
CA ASP A 301 -14.38 -4.80 21.72
C ASP A 301 -15.61 -5.19 22.56
N SER A 302 -16.72 -5.42 21.88
CA SER A 302 -17.99 -5.81 22.51
C SER A 302 -18.12 -7.30 22.85
N THR A 303 -17.28 -8.16 22.27
CA THR A 303 -17.21 -9.62 22.49
C THR A 303 -16.21 -10.02 23.57
N GLY A 304 -15.41 -9.06 24.06
CA GLY A 304 -14.41 -9.22 25.12
C GLY A 304 -12.98 -9.40 24.62
N GLY A 305 -12.73 -9.30 23.31
CA GLY A 305 -11.39 -9.22 22.77
C GLY A 305 -10.82 -7.81 22.86
N THR A 306 -9.57 -7.68 22.43
CA THR A 306 -8.76 -6.47 22.54
C THR A 306 -7.93 -6.28 21.29
N GLY A 307 -7.91 -5.06 20.74
CA GLY A 307 -7.24 -4.78 19.47
C GLY A 307 -6.36 -3.53 19.49
N ILE A 308 -5.55 -3.41 18.44
CA ILE A 308 -4.68 -2.27 18.17
C ILE A 308 -5.41 -1.34 17.20
N LEU A 309 -5.62 -0.10 17.61
CA LEU A 309 -6.19 0.96 16.79
C LEU A 309 -5.12 1.54 15.88
N ILE A 310 -5.46 1.73 14.60
CA ILE A 310 -4.56 2.27 13.58
C ILE A 310 -5.21 3.49 12.91
N ASP A 311 -4.50 4.60 12.91
CA ASP A 311 -4.85 5.87 12.25
C ASP A 311 -4.03 5.95 10.95
N VAL A 312 -4.72 5.89 9.82
CA VAL A 312 -4.15 5.89 8.48
C VAL A 312 -3.93 7.32 8.00
N ASP A 313 -4.75 8.26 8.44
CA ASP A 313 -4.67 9.68 8.09
C ASP A 313 -3.38 10.33 8.62
N ASN A 314 -2.85 9.81 9.73
CA ASN A 314 -1.61 10.27 10.36
C ASN A 314 -0.44 9.29 10.21
N ALA A 315 -0.55 8.28 9.33
CA ALA A 315 0.53 7.35 9.04
C ALA A 315 1.77 8.07 8.46
N PRO A 316 3.01 7.63 8.79
CA PRO A 316 4.24 8.22 8.25
C PRO A 316 4.35 8.20 6.72
N SER A 317 3.66 7.25 6.06
CA SER A 317 3.60 7.17 4.60
C SER A 317 2.75 8.27 3.96
N ALA A 318 1.98 9.02 4.74
CA ALA A 318 1.06 10.06 4.29
C ALA A 318 0.22 9.65 3.06
N PRO A 319 -0.62 8.61 3.18
CA PRO A 319 -1.42 8.11 2.06
C PRO A 319 -2.25 9.25 1.43
N PRO A 320 -2.40 9.31 0.10
CA PRO A 320 -3.30 10.27 -0.52
C PRO A 320 -4.74 10.07 -0.06
N ALA A 321 -5.47 11.18 0.08
CA ALA A 321 -6.90 11.11 0.36
C ALA A 321 -7.63 10.27 -0.70
N GLY A 322 -8.46 9.34 -0.25
CA GLY A 322 -9.06 8.35 -1.13
C GLY A 322 -9.70 7.20 -0.36
N SER A 323 -10.29 6.26 -1.09
CA SER A 323 -10.85 5.04 -0.54
C SER A 323 -9.94 3.86 -0.89
N TYR A 324 -9.68 3.00 0.09
CA TYR A 324 -8.78 1.86 -0.02
C TYR A 324 -9.56 0.58 0.29
N ASP A 325 -9.67 -0.28 -0.71
CA ASP A 325 -10.48 -1.50 -0.66
C ASP A 325 -9.72 -2.72 -0.14
N TYR A 326 -8.41 -2.59 0.07
CA TYR A 326 -7.54 -3.71 0.44
C TYR A 326 -6.60 -3.35 1.59
N ILE A 327 -6.42 -4.30 2.50
CA ILE A 327 -5.37 -4.26 3.51
C ILE A 327 -4.33 -5.32 3.14
N VAL A 328 -3.07 -4.89 3.06
CA VAL A 328 -1.91 -5.75 2.88
C VAL A 328 -1.37 -6.08 4.26
N VAL A 329 -1.27 -7.37 4.58
CA VAL A 329 -0.73 -7.85 5.85
C VAL A 329 0.49 -8.70 5.56
N ILE A 330 1.65 -8.26 6.05
CA ILE A 330 2.94 -8.89 5.81
C ILE A 330 3.43 -9.49 7.13
N SER A 331 3.80 -10.77 7.11
CA SER A 331 4.57 -11.40 8.18
C SER A 331 6.05 -11.41 7.77
N PRO A 332 6.90 -10.53 8.33
CA PRO A 332 8.27 -10.37 7.88
C PRO A 332 9.11 -11.63 8.05
N LEU A 333 10.20 -11.76 7.27
CA LEU A 333 11.23 -12.79 7.50
C LEU A 333 12.06 -12.52 8.76
N SER A 334 12.13 -11.25 9.17
CA SER A 334 12.81 -10.80 10.38
C SER A 334 11.82 -10.81 11.55
N GLY A 335 11.83 -11.89 12.33
CA GLY A 335 10.93 -12.11 13.46
C GLY A 335 11.20 -13.46 14.11
N ALA A 336 10.37 -13.88 15.07
CA ALA A 336 10.42 -15.24 15.57
C ALA A 336 9.78 -16.21 14.56
N PRO A 337 10.00 -17.53 14.70
CA PRO A 337 9.71 -18.49 13.64
C PRO A 337 8.23 -18.90 13.53
N ASP A 338 7.35 -18.38 14.39
CA ASP A 338 5.93 -18.74 14.51
C ASP A 338 4.99 -17.96 13.58
N GLY A 339 5.43 -16.81 13.05
CA GLY A 339 4.63 -16.00 12.12
C GLY A 339 3.52 -15.24 12.83
N SER A 340 2.84 -14.36 12.09
CA SER A 340 1.87 -13.43 12.66
C SER A 340 0.51 -14.10 12.88
N GLN A 341 -0.09 -13.92 14.05
CA GLN A 341 -1.32 -14.61 14.49
C GLN A 341 -2.50 -13.65 14.63
N ILE A 342 -3.41 -13.66 13.67
CA ILE A 342 -4.47 -12.66 13.53
C ILE A 342 -5.82 -13.31 13.75
N ASP A 343 -6.66 -12.67 14.56
CA ASP A 343 -8.07 -13.03 14.69
C ASP A 343 -8.88 -12.32 13.60
N SER A 344 -8.86 -10.99 13.58
CA SER A 344 -9.70 -10.22 12.67
C SER A 344 -9.19 -8.81 12.41
N VAL A 345 -9.80 -8.16 11.42
CA VAL A 345 -9.63 -6.72 11.16
C VAL A 345 -11.00 -6.05 11.06
N GLU A 346 -11.23 -5.04 11.89
CA GLU A 346 -12.47 -4.26 11.88
C GLU A 346 -12.24 -2.85 11.33
N VAL A 347 -12.82 -2.54 10.16
CA VAL A 347 -12.82 -1.17 9.62
C VAL A 347 -13.91 -0.35 10.29
N THR A 348 -13.53 0.49 11.25
CA THR A 348 -14.43 1.35 12.01
C THR A 348 -13.72 2.59 12.53
N GLU A 349 -14.42 3.72 12.43
CA GLU A 349 -13.98 5.00 12.98
C GLU A 349 -14.05 4.98 14.50
N VAL A 350 -12.90 5.11 15.17
CA VAL A 350 -12.81 5.15 16.63
C VAL A 350 -12.18 6.47 17.06
N ALA A 351 -12.94 7.28 17.81
CA ALA A 351 -12.39 8.51 18.37
C ALA A 351 -11.30 8.20 19.42
N PRO A 352 -10.21 9.00 19.49
CA PRO A 352 -9.18 8.82 20.48
C PRO A 352 -9.77 8.99 21.88
N THR A 353 -9.44 8.07 22.78
CA THR A 353 -9.89 8.16 24.17
C THR A 353 -9.08 9.26 24.87
N PRO A 354 -9.73 10.22 25.55
CA PRO A 354 -9.05 11.39 26.14
C PRO A 354 -8.19 11.09 27.37
#